data_AF-A0A7V9Z8E1-F1
#
_entry.id   AF-A0A7V9Z8E1-F1
#
_cell.length_a   1.000
_cell.length_b   1.000
_cell.length_c   1.000
_cell.angle_alpha   90.00
_cell.angle_beta   90.00
_cell.angle_gamma   90.00
#
_symmetry.space_group_name_H-M   'P 1'
#
loop_
_entity.id
_entity.type
_entity.pdbx_description
1 polymer ?
#
loop_
_entity_poly.entity_id
_entity_poly.type
_entity_poly.pdbx_seq_one_letter_code
_entity_poly.pdbx_strand_id
1 'polypeptide(L)' 'MLYFLLRYPNEIGKSFRKKIDIPLLIRWHQEFPATIYEKHRNYAIFFIQGNRNPFIDVPELAERMIFPLTLS' A
#
# COMPACT_ATOMS: atom_id res chain seq x y z
N MET A 1 2.35 -3.95 -1.13
CA MET A 1 1.44 -4.53 -0.10
C MET A 1 0.54 -3.46 0.53
N LEU A 2 1.10 -2.38 1.09
CA LEU A 2 0.35 -1.28 1.72
C LEU A 2 -0.87 -0.80 0.91
N TYR A 3 -0.74 -0.62 -0.41
CA TYR A 3 -1.87 -0.24 -1.28
C TYR A 3 -3.06 -1.20 -1.22
N PHE A 4 -2.82 -2.51 -1.21
CA PHE A 4 -3.90 -3.51 -1.13
C PHE A 4 -4.61 -3.46 0.23
N LEU A 5 -3.85 -3.23 1.30
CA LEU A 5 -4.41 -3.09 2.65
C LEU A 5 -5.32 -1.86 2.76
N LEU A 6 -4.95 -0.77 2.08
CA LEU A 6 -5.75 0.45 2.00
C LEU A 6 -6.98 0.27 1.10
N ARG A 7 -6.80 -0.31 -0.09
CA ARG A 7 -7.83 -0.35 -1.13
C ARG A 7 -8.87 -1.44 -0.89
N TYR A 8 -8.48 -2.57 -0.29
CA TYR A 8 -9.32 -3.76 -0.15
C TYR A 8 -9.28 -4.35 1.28
N PRO A 9 -9.54 -3.57 2.34
CA PRO A 9 -9.42 -4.05 3.72
C PRO A 9 -10.38 -5.21 4.03
N ASN A 10 -11.53 -5.24 3.38
CA ASN A 10 -12.57 -6.24 3.60
C ASN A 10 -12.33 -7.55 2.84
N GLU A 11 -11.56 -7.51 1.75
CA GLU A 11 -11.26 -8.69 0.91
C GLU A 11 -10.17 -9.58 1.52
N ILE A 12 -9.45 -9.08 2.53
CA ILE A 12 -8.42 -9.84 3.22
C ILE A 12 -9.10 -10.76 4.24
N GLY A 13 -8.96 -12.07 4.06
CA GLY A 13 -9.49 -13.07 4.99
C GLY A 13 -8.97 -12.86 6.42
N LYS A 14 -9.85 -13.01 7.42
CA LYS A 14 -9.54 -12.76 8.85
C LYS A 14 -8.30 -13.52 9.34
N SER A 15 -8.08 -14.75 8.88
CA SER A 15 -6.90 -15.57 9.22
C SER A 15 -5.58 -14.97 8.74
N PHE A 16 -5.61 -14.20 7.65
CA PHE A 16 -4.44 -13.52 7.11
C PHE A 16 -4.22 -12.16 7.76
N ARG A 17 -5.28 -11.44 8.17
CA ARG A 17 -5.15 -10.11 8.82
C ARG A 17 -4.19 -10.14 10.01
N LYS A 18 -4.28 -11.16 10.86
CA LYS A 18 -3.42 -11.34 12.04
C LYS A 18 -1.95 -11.63 11.71
N LYS A 19 -1.64 -12.02 10.46
CA LYS A 19 -0.28 -12.33 10.01
C LYS A 19 0.38 -11.15 9.28
N ILE A 20 -0.34 -10.05 9.06
CA ILE A 20 0.19 -8.88 8.37
C ILE A 20 0.95 -8.02 9.39
N ASP A 21 2.26 -7.91 9.18
CA ASP A 21 3.14 -7.05 9.95
C ASP A 21 3.23 -5.67 9.29
N ILE A 22 2.38 -4.73 9.73
CA ILE A 22 2.36 -3.36 9.20
C ILE A 22 3.68 -2.62 9.46
N PRO A 23 4.25 -2.63 10.68
CA PRO A 23 5.56 -2.03 10.93
C PRO A 23 6.65 -2.51 9.97
N LEU A 24 6.72 -3.82 9.68
CA LEU A 24 7.68 -4.36 8.72
C LEU A 24 7.47 -3.80 7.31
N LEU A 25 6.22 -3.73 6.84
CA LEU A 25 5.90 -3.20 5.52
C LEU A 25 6.22 -1.70 5.38
N ILE A 26 6.00 -0.91 6.44
CA ILE A 26 6.38 0.51 6.48
C ILE A 26 7.91 0.63 6.44
N ARG A 27 8.62 -0.17 7.25
CA ARG A 27 10.09 -0.18 7.26
C ARG A 27 10.67 -0.51 5.88
N TRP A 28 10.19 -1.55 5.22
CA TRP A 28 10.65 -1.89 3.87
C TRP A 28 10.37 -0.77 2.86
N HIS A 29 9.22 -0.11 2.97
CA HIS A 29 8.89 1.02 2.09
C HIS A 29 9.87 2.20 2.26
N GLN A 30 10.38 2.43 3.46
CA GLN A 30 11.41 3.44 3.74
C GLN A 30 12.80 3.00 3.26
N GLU A 31 13.18 1.74 3.51
CA GLU A 31 14.49 1.19 3.13
C GLU A 31 14.65 1.08 1.60
N PHE A 32 13.54 0.90 0.87
CA PHE A 32 13.51 0.72 -0.57
C PHE A 32 12.58 1.74 -1.25
N PRO A 33 13.04 2.98 -1.48
CA PRO A 33 12.24 4.01 -2.14
C PRO A 33 11.80 3.62 -3.55
N ALA A 34 10.61 4.07 -3.95
CA ALA A 34 10.06 3.80 -5.27
C ALA A 34 10.97 4.32 -6.40
N THR A 35 11.29 3.44 -7.32
CA THR A 35 12.11 3.74 -8.50
C THR A 35 11.34 4.54 -9.55
N ILE A 36 12.07 5.13 -10.51
CA ILE A 36 11.46 5.80 -11.68
C ILE A 36 10.56 4.84 -12.46
N TYR A 37 11.00 3.59 -12.63
CA TYR A 37 10.21 2.57 -13.32
C TYR A 37 8.86 2.33 -12.61
N GLU A 38 8.85 2.23 -11.28
CA GLU A 38 7.62 2.06 -10.52
C GLU A 38 6.68 3.26 -10.62
N LYS A 39 7.22 4.49 -10.67
CA LYS A 39 6.44 5.70 -10.91
C LYS A 39 5.78 5.69 -12.30
N HIS A 40 6.53 5.35 -13.34
CA HIS A 40 5.98 5.20 -14.70
C HIS A 40 4.92 4.11 -14.76
N ARG A 41 5.16 2.97 -14.10
CA ARG A 41 4.19 1.89 -14.02
C ARG A 41 2.92 2.33 -13.29
N ASN A 42 3.02 3.06 -12.19
CA ASN A 42 1.87 3.61 -11.46
C ASN A 42 1.03 4.54 -12.36
N TYR A 43 1.71 5.37 -13.17
CA TYR A 43 1.05 6.25 -14.15
C TYR A 43 0.38 5.49 -15.29
N ALA A 44 1.04 4.47 -15.85
CA ALA A 44 0.47 3.66 -16.92
C ALA A 44 -0.77 2.89 -16.45
N ILE A 45 -0.74 2.32 -15.24
CA ILE A 45 -1.87 1.60 -14.64
C ILE A 45 -3.06 2.54 -14.42
N PHE A 46 -2.82 3.81 -14.05
CA PHE A 46 -3.88 4.80 -13.88
C PHE A 46 -4.75 4.98 -15.13
N PHE A 47 -4.17 4.96 -16.33
CA PHE A 47 -4.95 5.07 -17.56
C PHE A 47 -5.88 3.87 -17.81
N ILE A 48 -5.58 2.71 -17.19
CA ILE A 48 -6.38 1.49 -17.33
C ILE A 48 -7.43 1.39 -16.22
N GLN A 49 -7.04 1.71 -14.97
CA GLN A 49 -7.83 1.43 -13.77
C GLN A 49 -8.49 2.68 -13.15
N GLY A 50 -8.05 3.88 -13.54
CA GLY A 50 -8.55 5.15 -13.01
C GLY A 50 -8.11 5.48 -11.58
N ASN A 51 -7.22 4.69 -10.97
CA ASN A 51 -6.68 4.93 -9.64
C ASN A 51 -5.14 4.83 -9.62
N ARG A 52 -4.53 5.46 -8.62
CA ARG A 52 -3.07 5.44 -8.39
C ARG A 52 -2.76 4.87 -7.02
N ASN A 53 -1.61 4.22 -6.90
CA ASN A 53 -1.07 3.85 -5.61
C ASN A 53 -0.50 5.11 -4.93
N PRO A 54 -1.12 5.60 -3.83
CA PRO A 54 -0.70 6.84 -3.18
C PRO A 54 0.69 6.72 -2.56
N PHE A 55 1.14 5.52 -2.19
CA PHE A 55 2.46 5.30 -1.60
C PHE A 55 3.60 5.42 -2.62
N ILE A 56 3.31 5.35 -3.93
CA ILE A 56 4.31 5.63 -4.99
C ILE A 56 4.39 7.13 -5.27
N ASP A 57 3.26 7.83 -5.18
CA ASP A 57 3.18 9.25 -5.50
C ASP A 57 3.58 10.15 -4.32
N VAL A 58 3.24 9.74 -3.10
CA VAL A 58 3.51 10.44 -1.84
C VAL A 58 4.01 9.43 -0.81
N PRO A 59 5.30 9.05 -0.83
CA PRO A 59 5.86 8.00 0.02
C PRO A 59 5.61 8.21 1.52
N GLU A 60 5.56 9.45 1.97
CA GLU A 60 5.38 9.84 3.38
C GLU A 60 4.01 9.42 3.95
N LEU A 61 3.04 9.12 3.09
CA LEU A 61 1.74 8.61 3.52
C LEU A 61 1.84 7.24 4.19
N ALA A 62 2.88 6.45 3.90
CA ALA A 62 3.06 5.13 4.50
C ALA A 62 3.15 5.20 6.04
N GLU A 63 3.75 6.26 6.58
CA GLU A 63 3.93 6.47 8.03
C GLU A 63 2.72 7.13 8.70
N ARG A 64 1.90 7.85 7.92
CA ARG A 64 0.79 8.68 8.46
C ARG A 64 -0.56 7.99 8.41
N MET A 65 -0.68 6.89 7.68
CA MET A 65 -1.95 6.22 7.43
C MET A 65 -2.24 5.12 8.46
N ILE A 66 -3.50 5.03 8.88
CA ILE A 66 -4.01 3.92 9.68
C ILE A 66 -4.63 2.90 8.73
N PHE A 67 -4.15 1.66 8.79
CA PHE A 67 -4.72 0.56 7.99
C PHE A 67 -5.89 -0.06 8.73
N PRO A 68 -7.12 -0.07 8.16
CA PRO A 68 -8.32 -0.55 8.83
C PRO A 68 -8.40 -2.09 8.82
N LEU A 69 -7.40 -2.74 9.43
CA LEU A 69 -7.31 -4.20 9.55
C LEU A 69 -7.89 -4.73 10.87
N THR A 70 -8.17 -3.83 11.82
CA THR A 70 -8.56 -4.15 13.20
C THR A 70 -10.04 -3.96 13.52
N LEU A 71 -10.85 -3.46 12.58
CA LEU A 71 -12.29 -3.35 12.77
C LEU A 71 -12.97 -4.68 12.43
N SER A 72 -12.92 -5.62 13.37
CA SER A 72 -13.82 -6.80 13.41
C SER A 72 -14.00 -7.33 14.81
#